data_AF-A0A0R3UAB0-F1
#
_entry.id   AF-A0A0R3UAB0-F1
#
_cell.length_a   1.000
_cell.length_b   1.000
_cell.length_c   1.000
_cell.angle_alpha   90.00
_cell.angle_beta   90.00
_cell.angle_gamma   90.00
#
_symmetry.space_group_name_H-M   'P 1'
#
loop_
_entity.id
_entity.type
_entity.pdbx_description
1 polymer ?
#
loop_
_entity_poly.entity_id
_entity_poly.type
_entity_poly.pdbx_seq_one_letter_code
_entity_poly.pdbx_strand_id
1 'polypeptide(L)'
;LQVVWHQTTEIGCSLRKCEERYFVICRYRPAAKPLIEKPYEEGPSCSKCPQGYECHRNQCDANSVSVDNSYYSATQSNAATSVYASSREAHVSSSALTMHFLILIFLLAMVLIFYSK
;
A
#
# COMPACT_ATOMS: atom_id res chain seq x y z
N LEU A 1 -15.87 -10.42 -3.94
CA LEU A 1 -16.41 -11.20 -2.80
C LEU A 1 -15.69 -10.90 -1.48
N GLN A 2 -14.36 -10.85 -1.48
CA GLN A 2 -13.54 -10.64 -0.27
C GLN A 2 -13.94 -9.45 0.62
N VAL A 3 -14.39 -8.34 0.02
CA VAL A 3 -14.76 -7.10 0.75
C VAL A 3 -15.90 -7.31 1.74
N VAL A 4 -16.81 -8.26 1.47
CA VAL A 4 -18.02 -8.51 2.28
C VAL A 4 -17.94 -9.84 3.04
N TRP A 5 -16.74 -10.35 3.27
CA TRP A 5 -16.55 -11.63 3.93
C TRP A 5 -16.69 -11.49 5.45
N HIS A 6 -17.67 -12.16 6.06
CA HIS A 6 -18.10 -11.95 7.43
C HIS A 6 -17.03 -12.30 8.49
N GLN A 7 -16.08 -13.18 8.14
CA GLN A 7 -14.98 -13.54 9.04
C GLN A 7 -13.82 -12.53 8.96
N THR A 8 -13.73 -11.72 7.90
CA THR A 8 -12.65 -10.76 7.73
C THR A 8 -12.81 -9.60 8.70
N THR A 9 -11.84 -9.43 9.60
CA THR A 9 -11.83 -8.39 10.63
C THR A 9 -10.78 -7.31 10.39
N GLU A 10 -9.83 -7.57 9.50
CA GLU A 10 -8.69 -6.70 9.25
C GLU A 10 -8.50 -6.47 7.74
N ILE A 11 -8.18 -5.22 7.38
CA ILE A 11 -7.82 -4.80 6.03
C ILE A 11 -6.57 -3.91 6.07
N GLY A 12 -5.62 -4.17 5.18
CA GLY A 12 -4.45 -3.32 4.97
C GLY A 12 -4.29 -3.02 3.49
N CYS A 13 -4.15 -1.75 3.12
CA CYS A 13 -4.02 -1.32 1.74
C CYS A 13 -2.72 -0.53 1.49
N SER A 14 -2.20 -0.61 0.27
CA SER A 14 -1.05 0.17 -0.21
C SER A 14 -1.41 0.82 -1.55
N LEU A 15 -1.02 2.08 -1.73
CA LEU A 15 -1.15 2.83 -2.97
C LEU A 15 0.25 3.08 -3.55
N ARG A 16 0.46 2.80 -4.83
CA ARG A 16 1.73 3.08 -5.52
C ARG A 16 1.50 3.64 -6.92
N LYS A 17 2.22 4.69 -7.28
CA LYS A 17 2.28 5.18 -8.67
C LYS A 17 3.32 4.38 -9.45
N CYS A 18 2.94 3.84 -10.60
CA CYS A 18 3.84 3.21 -11.55
C CYS A 18 3.64 3.93 -12.90
N GLU A 19 4.68 4.59 -13.39
CA GLU A 19 4.61 5.47 -14.57
C GLU A 19 3.51 6.53 -14.39
N GLU A 20 2.48 6.51 -15.24
CA GLU A 20 1.33 7.44 -15.18
C GLU A 20 0.09 6.85 -14.48
N ARG A 21 0.18 5.62 -13.96
CA ARG A 21 -0.95 4.91 -13.33
C ARG A 21 -0.78 4.76 -11.82
N TYR A 22 -1.89 4.71 -11.11
CA TYR A 22 -1.92 4.38 -9.69
C TYR A 22 -2.46 2.97 -9.49
N PHE A 23 -1.81 2.22 -8.60
CA PHE A 23 -2.18 0.88 -8.19
C PHE A 23 -2.52 0.88 -6.71
N VAL A 24 -3.70 0.36 -6.37
CA VAL A 24 -4.09 0.08 -4.99
C VAL A 24 -4.12 -1.43 -4.80
N ILE A 25 -3.46 -1.91 -3.76
CA ILE A 25 -3.47 -3.32 -3.37
C ILE A 25 -3.98 -3.40 -1.94
N CYS A 26 -5.03 -4.17 -1.70
CA CYS A 26 -5.55 -4.45 -0.36
C CYS A 26 -5.41 -5.93 -0.03
N ARG A 27 -5.00 -6.22 1.20
CA ARG A 27 -4.97 -7.54 1.81
C ARG A 27 -5.98 -7.59 2.93
N TYR A 28 -6.61 -8.76 3.09
CA TYR A 28 -7.70 -8.99 4.02
C TYR A 28 -7.33 -10.17 4.92
N ARG A 29 -7.62 -10.05 6.21
CA ARG A 29 -7.35 -11.10 7.20
C ARG A 29 -8.58 -11.30 8.11
N PRO A 30 -8.98 -12.56 8.35
CA PRO A 30 -8.68 -13.75 7.55
C PRO A 30 -9.13 -13.60 6.09
N ALA A 31 -8.47 -14.33 5.18
CA ALA A 31 -8.81 -14.31 3.76
C ALA A 31 -10.09 -15.13 3.51
N ALA A 32 -10.88 -14.71 2.51
CA ALA A 32 -12.09 -15.38 2.11
C ALA A 32 -11.80 -16.79 1.55
N LYS A 33 -12.74 -17.70 1.76
CA LYS A 33 -12.71 -19.06 1.21
C LYS A 33 -13.93 -19.30 0.31
N PRO A 34 -14.03 -18.58 -0.83
CA PRO A 34 -15.26 -18.50 -1.63
C PRO A 34 -15.68 -19.83 -2.27
N LEU A 35 -14.78 -20.81 -2.37
CA LEU A 35 -15.10 -22.14 -2.92
C LEU A 35 -15.79 -23.06 -1.91
N ILE A 36 -15.81 -22.71 -0.63
CA ILE A 36 -16.28 -23.56 0.47
C ILE A 36 -17.49 -22.93 1.16
N GLU A 37 -17.49 -21.61 1.31
CA GLU A 37 -18.46 -20.89 2.14
C GLU A 37 -19.09 -19.70 1.41
N LYS A 38 -20.30 -19.32 1.84
CA LYS A 38 -20.92 -18.05 1.44
C LYS A 38 -20.22 -16.89 2.17
N PRO A 39 -20.23 -15.66 1.62
CA PRO A 39 -19.55 -14.52 2.25
C PRO A 39 -20.12 -14.10 3.58
N TYR A 40 -21.38 -14.40 3.84
CA TYR A 40 -22.08 -14.15 5.10
C TYR A 40 -23.27 -15.11 5.18
N GLU A 41 -23.79 -15.28 6.40
CA GLU A 41 -25.03 -16.00 6.62
C GLU A 41 -26.22 -15.06 6.38
N GLU A 42 -27.25 -15.55 5.69
CA GLU A 42 -28.49 -14.81 5.47
C GLU A 42 -29.30 -14.73 6.77
N GLY A 43 -29.77 -13.54 7.14
CA GLY A 43 -30.59 -13.33 8.33
C GLY A 43 -30.71 -11.85 8.71
N PRO A 44 -31.47 -11.53 9.78
CA PRO A 44 -31.52 -10.19 10.34
C PRO A 44 -30.12 -9.71 10.72
N SER A 45 -29.82 -8.43 10.46
CA SER A 45 -28.53 -7.83 10.81
C SER A 45 -28.21 -8.03 12.29
N CYS A 46 -26.95 -8.35 12.59
CA CYS A 46 -26.43 -8.52 13.95
C CYS A 46 -27.05 -9.65 14.79
N SER A 47 -27.95 -10.46 14.23
CA SER A 47 -28.60 -11.58 14.95
C SER A 47 -27.63 -12.66 15.46
N LYS A 48 -26.40 -12.68 14.93
CA LYS A 48 -25.33 -13.61 15.31
C LYS A 48 -23.98 -12.93 15.55
N CYS A 49 -23.97 -11.71 16.07
CA CYS A 49 -22.70 -11.10 16.48
C CYS A 49 -22.03 -11.94 17.60
N PRO A 50 -20.69 -12.08 17.59
CA PRO A 50 -19.98 -12.74 18.68
C PRO A 50 -20.19 -12.01 20.01
N GLN A 51 -19.99 -12.73 21.11
CA GLN A 51 -20.06 -12.12 22.45
C GLN A 51 -19.05 -10.97 22.58
N GLY A 52 -19.50 -9.84 23.15
CA GLY A 52 -18.68 -8.64 23.33
C GLY A 52 -18.66 -7.69 22.12
N TYR A 53 -19.37 -8.02 21.04
CA TYR A 53 -19.58 -7.13 19.91
C TYR A 53 -20.98 -6.53 19.99
N GLU A 54 -21.13 -5.25 19.66
CA GLU A 54 -22.44 -4.64 19.49
C GLU A 54 -22.75 -4.40 18.01
N CYS A 55 -24.02 -4.12 17.75
CA CYS A 55 -24.48 -3.81 16.41
C CYS A 55 -24.25 -2.32 16.13
N HIS A 56 -23.28 -2.01 15.28
CA HIS A 56 -23.05 -0.66 14.79
C HIS A 56 -23.20 -0.64 13.27
N ARG A 57 -24.14 0.16 12.75
CA ARG A 57 -24.42 0.30 11.31
C ARG A 57 -24.59 -1.06 10.60
N ASN A 58 -25.37 -1.95 11.21
CA ASN A 58 -25.65 -3.31 10.73
C ASN A 58 -24.41 -4.23 10.65
N GLN A 59 -23.34 -3.91 11.39
CA GLN A 59 -22.13 -4.70 11.49
C GLN A 59 -21.79 -4.98 12.96
N CYS A 60 -21.08 -6.07 13.21
CA CYS A 60 -20.59 -6.40 14.55
C CYS A 60 -19.31 -5.60 14.82
N ASP A 61 -19.34 -4.74 15.83
CA ASP A 61 -18.22 -3.89 16.23
C ASP A 61 -17.78 -4.22 17.66
N ALA A 62 -16.49 -4.47 17.85
CA ALA A 62 -15.92 -4.76 19.17
C ALA A 62 -15.69 -3.49 20.02
N ASN A 63 -15.69 -2.31 19.40
CA ASN A 63 -15.25 -1.05 20.01
C ASN A 63 -16.40 -0.06 20.28
N SER A 64 -17.65 -0.46 20.13
CA SER A 64 -18.79 0.42 20.41
C SER A 64 -19.03 0.66 21.91
N VAL A 65 -18.26 0.01 22.79
CA VAL A 65 -18.13 0.44 24.20
C VAL A 65 -17.33 1.74 24.26
N SER A 66 -18.06 2.85 24.12
CA SER A 66 -17.63 4.23 24.35
C SER A 66 -16.19 4.54 23.94
N VAL A 67 -16.02 4.95 22.68
CA VAL A 67 -14.97 5.91 22.33
C VAL A 67 -15.27 7.19 23.14
N ASP A 68 -14.76 7.25 24.37
CA ASP A 68 -14.48 8.53 24.99
C ASP A 68 -13.51 9.26 24.04
N ASN A 69 -13.87 10.48 23.65
CA ASN A 69 -13.16 11.29 22.67
C ASN A 69 -11.72 11.66 23.10
N SER A 70 -11.25 11.17 24.25
CA SER A 70 -9.92 11.43 24.80
C SER A 70 -8.77 10.82 23.98
N TYR A 71 -9.02 9.85 23.09
CA TYR A 71 -7.97 9.29 22.21
C TYR A 71 -7.83 10.02 20.86
N TYR A 72 -8.84 10.77 20.40
CA TYR A 72 -8.74 11.55 19.15
C TYR A 72 -8.03 12.90 19.32
N SER A 73 -7.79 13.34 20.56
CA SER A 73 -7.07 14.59 20.84
C SER A 73 -5.55 14.43 20.92
N ALA A 74 -5.01 13.20 21.00
CA ALA A 74 -3.56 12.97 21.12
C ALA A 74 -2.83 12.75 19.78
N THR A 75 -3.56 12.67 18.65
CA THR A 75 -2.96 12.39 17.33
C THR A 75 -3.18 13.51 16.30
N GLN A 76 -3.45 14.73 16.76
CA GLN A 76 -3.65 15.90 15.90
C GLN A 76 -2.60 16.99 16.13
N SER A 77 -1.32 16.62 16.26
CA SER A 77 -0.24 17.62 16.27
C SER A 77 0.95 17.35 15.35
N ASN A 78 1.08 16.19 14.66
CA ASN A 78 2.24 15.96 13.78
C ASN A 78 2.01 15.07 12.53
N ALA A 79 0.77 14.89 12.05
CA ALA A 79 0.48 14.01 10.90
C ALA A 79 0.26 14.76 9.57
N ALA A 80 0.76 15.99 9.44
CA ALA A 80 0.69 16.78 8.20
C ALA A 80 2.09 17.11 7.66
N THR A 81 3.06 16.18 7.66
CA THR A 81 4.34 16.41 6.92
C THR A 81 5.06 15.15 6.39
N SER A 82 4.70 13.90 6.71
CA SER A 82 5.53 12.75 6.28
C SER A 82 5.02 11.91 5.09
N VAL A 83 3.89 12.24 4.47
CA VAL A 83 3.36 11.46 3.32
C VAL A 83 4.10 11.77 2.00
N TYR A 84 5.10 12.67 2.00
CA TYR A 84 5.90 13.02 0.82
C TYR A 84 7.42 12.97 1.02
N ALA A 85 7.93 12.18 1.97
CA ALA A 85 9.37 11.98 2.12
C ALA A 85 9.69 10.51 2.40
N SER A 86 9.99 9.77 1.31
CA SER A 86 10.74 8.50 1.21
C SER A 86 10.15 7.70 0.04
N SER A 87 10.73 7.57 -1.15
CA SER A 87 12.12 7.70 -1.60
C SER A 87 12.12 8.17 -3.06
N ARG A 88 12.54 9.42 -3.34
CA ARG A 88 13.15 9.73 -4.63
C ARG A 88 14.62 9.34 -4.53
N GLU A 89 14.88 8.05 -4.62
CA GLU A 89 16.10 7.62 -5.29
C GLU A 89 15.64 7.15 -6.65
N ALA A 90 15.65 8.07 -7.61
CA ALA A 90 15.89 7.65 -8.96
C ALA A 90 17.26 6.96 -8.90
N HIS A 91 17.28 5.63 -8.87
CA HIS A 91 18.39 4.88 -9.42
C HIS A 91 18.42 5.21 -10.92
N VAL A 92 18.83 6.45 -11.26
CA VAL A 92 19.51 6.71 -12.52
C VAL A 92 20.71 5.80 -12.40
N SER A 93 20.61 4.63 -13.02
CA SER A 93 21.64 3.62 -12.96
C SER A 93 22.96 4.33 -13.28
N SER A 94 23.84 4.43 -12.28
CA SER A 94 25.17 5.03 -12.37
C SER A 94 25.93 4.49 -13.60
N SER A 95 25.56 3.29 -14.05
CA SER A 95 26.03 2.64 -15.28
C SER A 95 25.83 3.44 -16.58
N ALA A 96 24.80 4.27 -16.73
CA ALA A 96 24.55 4.97 -17.99
C ALA A 96 25.55 6.11 -18.24
N LEU A 97 25.89 6.87 -17.20
CA LEU A 97 26.88 7.95 -17.28
C LEU A 97 28.28 7.40 -17.45
N THR A 98 28.63 6.30 -16.75
CA THR A 98 29.94 5.65 -16.90
C THR A 98 30.15 5.09 -18.31
N MET A 99 29.11 4.57 -18.95
CA MET A 99 29.19 4.09 -20.34
C MET A 99 29.44 5.24 -21.33
N HIS A 100 28.86 6.40 -21.11
CA HIS A 100 29.06 7.57 -21.98
C HIS A 100 30.51 8.07 -21.95
N PHE A 101 31.14 8.11 -20.78
CA PHE A 101 32.54 8.52 -20.64
C PHE A 101 33.51 7.54 -21.33
N LEU A 102 33.29 6.22 -21.22
CA LEU A 102 34.15 5.22 -21.88
C LEU A 102 34.07 5.31 -23.41
N ILE A 103 32.87 5.56 -23.96
CA ILE A 103 32.68 5.73 -25.41
C ILE A 103 33.44 6.97 -25.90
N LEU A 104 33.34 8.11 -25.21
CA LEU A 104 34.06 9.33 -25.59
C LEU A 104 35.59 9.14 -25.54
N ILE A 105 36.10 8.48 -24.50
CA ILE A 105 37.54 8.18 -24.38
C ILE A 105 38.00 7.29 -25.53
N PHE A 106 37.23 6.25 -25.86
CA PHE A 106 37.56 5.35 -26.96
C PHE A 106 37.56 6.07 -28.33
N LEU A 107 36.57 6.93 -28.58
CA LEU A 107 36.51 7.74 -29.81
C LEU A 107 37.67 8.72 -29.91
N LEU A 108 38.02 9.41 -28.81
CA LEU A 108 39.17 10.31 -28.77
C LEU A 108 40.48 9.54 -29.02
N ALA A 109 40.65 8.38 -28.40
CA ALA A 109 41.82 7.53 -28.62
C ALA A 109 41.93 7.08 -30.08
N MET A 110 40.82 6.64 -30.69
CA MET A 110 40.79 6.28 -32.12
C MET A 110 41.18 7.47 -33.00
N VAL A 111 40.58 8.64 -32.78
CA VAL A 111 40.90 9.86 -33.55
C VAL A 111 42.38 10.22 -33.40
N LEU A 112 42.94 10.18 -32.18
CA LEU A 112 44.36 10.44 -31.95
C LEU A 112 45.26 9.42 -32.64
N ILE A 113 44.91 8.13 -32.59
CA ILE A 113 45.66 7.07 -33.29
C ILE A 113 45.64 7.30 -34.80
N PHE A 114 44.48 7.66 -35.38
CA PHE A 114 44.35 8.00 -36.81
C PHE A 114 45.06 9.29 -37.20
N TYR A 115 45.19 10.27 -36.30
CA TYR A 115 45.93 11.52 -36.55
C TYR A 115 47.44 11.42 -36.32
N SER A 116 47.87 10.42 -35.55
CA SER A 116 49.30 10.15 -35.26
C SER A 116 49.99 9.24 -36.28
N LYS A 117 49.25 8.78 -37.30
CA LYS A 117 49.73 8.04 -38.45
C LYS A 117 49.55 8.88 -39.71
#